data_AF-A0A923TM09-F1
#
_entry.id   AF-A0A923TM09-F1
#
_cell.length_a   1.000
_cell.length_b   1.000
_cell.length_c   1.000
_cell.angle_alpha   90.00
_cell.angle_beta   90.00
_cell.angle_gamma   90.00
#
_symmetry.space_group_name_H-M   'P 1'
#
loop_
_entity.id
_entity.type
_entity.pdbx_description
1 polymer ?
#
loop_
_entity_poly.entity_id
_entity_poly.type
_entity_poly.pdbx_seq_one_letter_code
_entity_poly.pdbx_strand_id
1 'polypeptide(L)'
;MFGRRKKGAADEVDELDAEQVETEVEVEDLSPPPPRPSGPWDDADAPEDEINRIDLGGLLIPVPADTEVRVDVSPEGEVVAATLVFAESSMQVNAFAAPRSYGIWGEVREEIAVALR
;
A
#
# COMPACT_ATOMS: atom_id res chain seq x y z
N MET A 1 3.15 27.41 -60.78
CA MET A 1 1.83 27.09 -61.38
C MET A 1 0.85 26.95 -60.23
N PHE A 2 -0.15 27.83 -60.16
CA PHE A 2 -1.11 27.93 -59.05
C PHE A 2 -2.29 26.97 -59.24
N GLY A 3 -2.80 26.41 -58.13
CA GLY A 3 -4.09 25.72 -58.04
C GLY A 3 -4.07 24.74 -56.85
N ARG A 4 -5.07 24.62 -55.97
CA ARG A 4 -6.46 25.08 -55.98
C ARG A 4 -6.99 24.99 -54.53
N ARG A 5 -7.72 26.00 -54.06
CA ARG A 5 -8.53 25.93 -52.84
C ARG A 5 -9.72 24.99 -53.07
N LYS A 6 -10.09 24.20 -52.05
CA LYS A 6 -11.48 23.76 -51.87
C LYS A 6 -11.88 23.81 -50.39
N LYS A 7 -12.82 24.73 -50.16
CA LYS A 7 -13.64 25.02 -48.99
C LYS A 7 -14.55 23.83 -48.66
N GLY A 8 -14.68 23.49 -47.38
CA GLY A 8 -15.68 22.55 -46.87
C GLY A 8 -15.85 22.71 -45.35
N ALA A 9 -17.03 23.18 -44.96
CA ALA A 9 -17.66 23.11 -43.64
C ALA A 9 -16.78 23.39 -42.41
N ALA A 10 -16.88 24.60 -41.86
CA ALA A 10 -16.59 24.83 -40.45
C ALA A 10 -17.84 24.41 -39.68
N ASP A 11 -17.71 23.29 -38.96
CA ASP A 11 -18.59 22.86 -37.88
C ASP A 11 -18.71 23.98 -36.85
N GLU A 12 -19.94 24.27 -36.48
CA GLU A 12 -20.32 25.06 -35.31
C GLU A 12 -19.99 24.20 -34.09
N VAL A 13 -18.80 24.40 -33.52
CA VAL A 13 -18.42 23.80 -32.24
C VAL A 13 -19.03 24.65 -31.13
N ASP A 14 -20.05 24.08 -30.53
CA ASP A 14 -20.66 24.44 -29.24
C ASP A 14 -19.55 24.89 -28.28
N GLU A 15 -19.63 26.15 -27.84
CA GLU A 15 -18.78 26.73 -26.80
C GLU A 15 -19.02 25.94 -25.51
N LEU A 16 -18.22 24.89 -25.31
CA LEU A 16 -18.10 24.25 -24.01
C LEU A 16 -17.41 25.24 -23.08
N ASP A 17 -18.24 25.87 -22.28
CA ASP A 17 -17.94 26.69 -21.12
C ASP A 17 -16.83 26.00 -20.30
N ALA A 18 -15.60 26.46 -20.50
CA ALA A 18 -14.45 26.03 -19.73
C ALA A 18 -14.50 26.79 -18.40
N GLU A 19 -15.48 26.46 -17.56
CA GLU A 19 -15.36 26.68 -16.13
C GLU A 19 -14.12 25.90 -15.69
N GLN A 20 -13.03 26.64 -15.55
CA GLN A 20 -11.82 26.19 -14.89
C GLN A 20 -12.22 25.84 -13.47
N VAL A 21 -12.48 24.56 -13.23
CA VAL A 21 -12.44 24.00 -11.89
C VAL A 21 -10.97 24.07 -11.49
N GLU A 22 -10.58 25.20 -10.90
CA GLU A 22 -9.40 25.29 -10.05
C GLU A 22 -9.63 24.32 -8.90
N THR A 23 -9.34 23.04 -9.14
CA THR A 23 -9.11 22.09 -8.06
C THR A 23 -7.85 22.59 -7.38
N GLU A 24 -8.04 23.39 -6.32
CA GLU A 24 -7.01 23.72 -5.36
C GLU A 24 -6.46 22.37 -4.86
N VAL A 25 -5.33 21.96 -5.42
CA VAL A 25 -4.60 20.82 -4.92
C VAL A 25 -4.09 21.27 -3.57
N GLU A 26 -4.82 20.91 -2.53
CA GLU A 26 -4.35 21.01 -1.16
C GLU A 26 -2.99 20.31 -1.14
N VAL A 27 -1.93 21.11 -1.09
CA VAL A 27 -0.57 20.63 -0.92
C VAL A 27 -0.55 20.03 0.47
N GLU A 28 -0.80 18.72 0.54
CA GLU A 28 -0.63 17.92 1.74
C GLU A 28 0.75 18.29 2.29
N ASP A 29 0.77 18.80 3.52
CA ASP A 29 1.98 19.29 4.16
C ASP A 29 3.02 18.16 4.17
N LEU A 30 4.00 18.25 3.26
CA LEU A 30 5.10 17.28 3.12
C LEU A 30 6.09 17.38 4.29
N SER A 31 5.71 18.06 5.38
CA SER A 31 6.48 18.04 6.60
C SER A 31 6.61 16.60 7.10
N PRO A 32 7.81 16.21 7.57
CA PRO A 32 8.05 14.84 8.00
C PRO A 32 7.05 14.46 9.11
N PRO A 33 6.53 13.22 9.09
CA PRO A 33 5.56 12.79 10.08
C PRO A 33 6.15 12.94 11.49
N PRO A 34 5.30 13.15 12.51
CA PRO A 34 5.77 13.26 13.89
C PRO A 34 6.61 12.03 14.26
N PRO A 35 7.64 12.19 15.11
CA PRO A 35 8.48 11.09 15.52
C PRO A 35 7.63 9.93 16.05
N ARG A 36 7.91 8.70 15.58
CA ARG A 36 7.21 7.46 15.94
C ARG A 36 8.08 6.67 16.94
N PRO A 37 8.06 7.01 18.24
CA PRO A 37 8.99 6.44 19.22
C PRO A 37 8.79 4.92 19.43
N SER A 38 7.63 4.38 19.08
CA SER A 38 7.27 2.97 19.28
C SER A 38 7.14 2.17 17.97
N GLY A 39 7.57 2.72 16.84
CA GLY A 39 7.40 2.10 15.52
C GLY A 39 5.96 2.18 14.97
N PRO A 40 5.66 1.58 13.80
CA PRO A 40 6.55 0.73 12.98
C PRO A 40 7.74 1.51 12.41
N TRP A 41 8.87 0.82 12.31
CA TRP A 41 10.14 1.39 11.84
C TRP A 41 10.40 1.00 10.39
N ASP A 42 11.00 1.92 9.65
CA ASP A 42 11.71 1.57 8.42
C ASP A 42 13.01 0.84 8.81
N ASP A 43 13.54 0.00 7.91
CA ASP A 43 14.71 -0.86 8.18
C ASP A 43 15.92 -0.08 8.73
N ALA A 44 16.15 1.13 8.20
CA ALA A 44 17.26 1.99 8.62
C ALA A 44 17.07 2.64 10.01
N ASP A 45 15.83 2.73 10.49
CA ASP A 45 15.47 3.42 11.74
C ASP A 45 15.12 2.43 12.86
N ALA A 46 15.14 1.13 12.56
CA ALA A 46 14.83 0.09 13.53
C ALA A 46 15.86 0.10 14.68
N PRO A 47 15.41 -0.05 15.94
CA PRO A 47 16.33 -0.12 17.07
C PRO A 47 17.25 -1.34 16.95
N GLU A 48 18.53 -1.16 17.27
CA GLU A 48 19.48 -2.25 17.48
C GLU A 48 19.18 -2.95 18.81
N ASP A 49 18.05 -3.64 18.86
CA ASP A 49 17.71 -4.56 19.93
C ASP A 49 18.13 -5.99 19.52
N GLU A 50 18.65 -6.79 20.45
CA GLU A 50 19.07 -8.18 20.17
C GLU A 50 17.84 -9.13 20.00
N ILE A 51 16.69 -8.59 19.61
CA ILE A 51 15.43 -9.33 19.50
C ILE A 51 15.33 -9.97 18.11
N ASN A 52 15.07 -11.27 18.09
CA ASN A 52 14.85 -12.01 16.85
C ASN A 52 13.58 -11.52 16.14
N ARG A 53 13.63 -11.43 14.80
CA ARG A 53 12.50 -11.02 13.97
C ARG A 53 12.15 -12.09 12.96
N ILE A 54 10.85 -12.29 12.72
CA ILE A 54 10.33 -13.14 11.64
C ILE A 54 10.19 -12.27 10.39
N ASP A 55 10.68 -12.78 9.27
CA ASP A 55 10.54 -12.15 7.96
C ASP A 55 9.26 -12.62 7.27
N LEU A 56 8.34 -11.69 7.01
CA LEU A 56 7.11 -11.89 6.24
C LEU A 56 7.21 -11.26 4.84
N GLY A 57 8.43 -11.08 4.32
CA GLY A 57 8.75 -10.51 3.02
C GLY A 57 8.79 -8.97 3.03
N GLY A 58 7.67 -8.34 3.37
CA GLY A 58 7.55 -6.87 3.44
C GLY A 58 7.62 -6.29 4.85
N LEU A 59 7.71 -7.17 5.87
CA LEU A 59 7.57 -6.79 7.26
C LEU A 59 8.40 -7.72 8.14
N LEU A 60 9.17 -7.12 9.05
CA LEU A 60 9.90 -7.84 10.10
C LEU A 60 9.13 -7.73 11.42
N ILE A 61 8.73 -8.88 11.98
CA ILE A 61 7.96 -8.94 13.22
C ILE A 61 8.85 -9.40 14.39
N PRO A 62 9.01 -8.60 15.46
CA PRO A 62 9.80 -9.00 16.62
C PRO A 62 9.15 -10.16 17.38
N VAL A 63 9.98 -11.07 17.88
CA VAL A 63 9.60 -12.21 18.71
C VAL A 63 10.26 -12.07 20.07
N PRO A 64 9.56 -11.50 21.07
CA PRO A 64 10.05 -11.43 22.44
C PRO A 64 10.27 -12.82 23.04
N ALA A 65 11.05 -12.86 24.12
CA ALA A 65 11.16 -14.06 24.94
C ALA A 65 9.78 -14.58 25.38
N ASP A 66 9.67 -15.88 25.61
CA ASP A 66 8.44 -16.55 26.05
C ASP A 66 7.25 -16.44 25.07
N THR A 67 7.52 -16.15 23.78
CA THR A 67 6.51 -16.16 22.72
C THR A 67 6.54 -17.47 21.95
N GLU A 68 5.40 -18.17 21.86
CA GLU A 68 5.22 -19.28 20.92
C GLU A 68 4.90 -18.71 19.53
N VAL A 69 5.64 -19.17 18.52
CA VAL A 69 5.46 -18.73 17.13
C VAL A 69 5.02 -19.91 16.27
N ARG A 70 3.98 -19.70 15.48
CA ARG A 70 3.57 -20.59 14.38
C ARG A 70 3.67 -19.82 13.07
N VAL A 71 4.30 -20.44 12.08
CA VAL A 71 4.58 -19.82 10.78
C VAL A 71 3.82 -20.58 9.71
N ASP A 72 3.04 -19.87 8.91
CA ASP A 72 2.36 -20.42 7.75
C ASP A 72 3.17 -20.11 6.49
N VAL A 73 3.49 -21.15 5.74
CA VAL A 73 4.34 -21.08 4.55
C VAL A 73 3.50 -21.44 3.33
N SER A 74 3.63 -20.65 2.26
CA SER A 74 2.96 -20.90 0.99
C SER A 74 3.53 -22.15 0.30
N PRO A 75 2.81 -22.73 -0.69
CA PRO A 75 3.34 -23.81 -1.51
C PRO A 75 4.66 -23.46 -2.23
N GLU A 76 4.89 -22.17 -2.52
CA GLU A 76 6.10 -21.64 -3.14
C GLU A 76 7.27 -21.48 -2.14
N GLY A 77 7.02 -21.66 -0.84
CA GLY A 77 8.03 -21.58 0.22
C GLY A 77 8.16 -20.22 0.91
N GLU A 78 7.27 -19.27 0.60
CA GLU A 78 7.28 -17.95 1.22
C GLU A 78 6.49 -17.94 2.53
N VAL A 79 6.95 -17.20 3.53
CA VAL A 79 6.19 -17.03 4.78
C VAL A 79 5.05 -16.05 4.53
N VAL A 80 3.81 -16.51 4.68
CA VAL A 80 2.61 -15.71 4.40
C VAL A 80 1.93 -15.18 5.67
N ALA A 81 2.11 -15.87 6.79
CA ALA A 81 1.57 -15.45 8.07
C ALA A 81 2.43 -15.93 9.24
N ALA A 82 2.34 -15.19 10.34
CA ALA A 82 2.86 -15.59 11.64
C ALA A 82 1.79 -15.41 12.72
N THR A 83 1.60 -16.45 13.53
CA THR A 83 0.80 -16.40 14.75
C THR A 83 1.74 -16.36 15.94
N LEU A 84 1.64 -15.31 16.75
CA LEU A 84 2.39 -15.11 17.98
C LEU A 84 1.45 -15.31 19.18
N VAL A 85 1.86 -16.13 20.13
CA VAL A 85 1.15 -16.34 21.40
C VAL A 85 2.08 -15.97 22.54
N PHE A 86 1.66 -14.99 23.34
CA PHE A 86 2.42 -14.49 24.49
C PHE A 86 1.50 -14.41 25.71
N ALA A 87 1.82 -15.15 26.77
CA ALA A 87 0.99 -15.29 27.95
C ALA A 87 -0.47 -15.66 27.59
N GLU A 88 -1.43 -14.77 27.89
CA GLU A 88 -2.86 -14.95 27.61
C GLU A 88 -3.31 -14.24 26.31
N SER A 89 -2.36 -13.66 25.56
CA SER A 89 -2.62 -12.91 24.33
C SER A 89 -2.16 -13.70 23.10
N SER A 90 -2.92 -13.56 22.01
CA SER A 90 -2.52 -14.07 20.70
C SER A 90 -2.72 -13.00 19.62
N MET A 91 -1.83 -12.99 18.64
CA MET A 91 -1.86 -12.09 17.50
C MET A 91 -1.49 -12.86 16.25
N GLN A 92 -2.30 -12.73 15.20
CA GLN A 92 -1.98 -13.25 13.88
C GLN A 92 -1.69 -12.09 12.93
N VAL A 93 -0.54 -12.16 12.28
CA VAL A 93 -0.10 -11.18 11.29
C VAL A 93 -0.04 -11.85 9.94
N ASN A 94 -0.75 -11.29 8.96
CA ASN A 94 -0.72 -11.72 7.57
C ASN A 94 -0.12 -10.59 6.74
N ALA A 95 0.93 -10.88 5.97
CA ALA A 95 1.57 -9.90 5.10
C ALA A 95 1.10 -10.13 3.65
N PHE A 96 0.59 -9.08 3.02
CA PHE A 96 0.13 -9.13 1.64
C PHE A 96 0.92 -8.14 0.80
N ALA A 97 1.43 -8.61 -0.35
CA ALA A 97 2.13 -7.78 -1.32
C ALA A 97 1.37 -7.79 -2.65
N ALA A 98 1.29 -6.63 -3.31
CA ALA A 98 0.70 -6.54 -4.64
C ALA A 98 1.60 -7.26 -5.66
N PRO A 99 1.04 -8.02 -6.62
CA PRO A 99 1.79 -8.50 -7.76
C PRO A 99 2.39 -7.31 -8.53
N ARG A 100 3.62 -7.44 -9.02
CA ARG A 100 4.30 -6.37 -9.78
C ARG A 100 3.58 -5.95 -11.07
N SER A 101 2.66 -6.77 -11.57
CA SER A 101 2.09 -6.66 -12.91
C SER A 101 0.59 -6.35 -12.97
N TYR A 102 -0.15 -6.32 -11.85
CA TYR A 102 -1.61 -6.16 -11.87
C TYR A 102 -2.16 -5.27 -10.75
N GLY A 103 -3.16 -4.45 -11.10
CA GLY A 103 -3.86 -3.49 -10.22
C GLY A 103 -5.02 -4.08 -9.42
N ILE A 104 -4.90 -5.31 -8.92
CA ILE A 104 -5.98 -6.02 -8.21
C ILE A 104 -6.25 -5.51 -6.78
N TRP A 105 -5.42 -4.60 -6.27
CA TRP A 105 -5.49 -4.17 -4.86
C TRP A 105 -6.79 -3.45 -4.49
N GLY A 106 -7.48 -2.83 -5.46
CA GLY A 106 -8.79 -2.20 -5.21
C GLY A 106 -9.81 -3.22 -4.70
N GLU A 107 -9.99 -4.31 -5.46
CA GLU A 107 -10.91 -5.40 -5.14
C GLU A 107 -10.50 -6.13 -3.85
N VAL A 108 -9.22 -6.52 -3.74
CA VAL A 108 -8.76 -7.28 -2.56
C VAL A 108 -8.87 -6.46 -1.27
N ARG A 109 -8.66 -5.13 -1.31
CA ARG A 109 -8.87 -4.28 -0.13
C ARG A 109 -10.34 -4.25 0.30
N GLU A 110 -11.27 -4.25 -0.64
CA GLU A 110 -12.71 -4.32 -0.35
C GLU A 110 -13.07 -5.68 0.28
N GLU A 111 -12.57 -6.78 -0.28
CA GLU A 111 -12.78 -8.12 0.29
C GLU A 111 -12.25 -8.24 1.72
N ILE A 112 -11.04 -7.75 1.97
CA ILE A 112 -10.44 -7.72 3.32
C ILE A 112 -11.30 -6.89 4.28
N ALA A 113 -11.76 -5.71 3.86
CA ALA A 113 -12.59 -4.86 4.69
C ALA A 113 -13.94 -5.52 5.04
N VAL A 114 -14.52 -6.28 4.12
CA VAL A 114 -15.74 -7.06 4.38
C VAL A 114 -15.46 -8.22 5.34
N ALA A 115 -14.33 -8.91 5.18
CA ALA A 115 -13.97 -10.06 6.03
C ALA A 115 -13.66 -9.70 7.49
N LEU A 116 -13.24 -8.46 7.76
CA LEU A 116 -12.91 -7.95 9.10
C LEU A 116 -14.09 -7.36 9.87
N ARG A 117 -15.28 -7.33 9.27
CA ARG A 117 -16.50 -6.76 9.88
C ARG A 117 -17.37 -7.83 10.54
#